data_AF-A0A965CFJ6-F1
#
_entry.id   AF-A0A965CFJ6-F1
#
_cell.length_a   1.000
_cell.length_b   1.000
_cell.length_c   1.000
_cell.angle_alpha   90.00
_cell.angle_beta   90.00
_cell.angle_gamma   90.00
#
_symmetry.space_group_name_H-M   'P 1'
#
loop_
_entity.id
_entity.type
_entity.pdbx_description
1 polymer ?
#
loop_
_entity_poly.entity_id
_entity_poly.type
_entity_poly.pdbx_seq_one_letter_code
_entity_poly.pdbx_strand_id
1 'polypeptide(L)'
;MYQLPKSGTLVIFSDVHVGAEHHDERRFDEALAFCKEADAAVFLNGDLIENAIISGKAPGEMILEQTLTPTEQVRQFCSKLKPLAKRGRIVGVTRGNHESRSRREAMLDLCELIALHLQVPYLRIGGYVRLKHGAQVYTGGIQHGKSGAQNIWLELDKLMRIYPEADFVASGHNHALAAREVFQLRIGPDGTEQVSRRWQVRTGTYLGYADYAREAALAPGAVGSPVFQFDPKTHHMTVDVRTLAWL
;
A
#
# COMPACT_ATOMS: atom_id res chain seq x y z
N MET A 1 7.71 -7.02 15.27
CA MET A 1 6.24 -6.99 15.44
C MET A 1 5.85 -5.57 15.79
N TYR A 2 4.91 -4.98 15.06
CA TYR A 2 4.48 -3.60 15.25
C TYR A 2 3.29 -3.54 16.19
N GLN A 3 3.29 -2.60 17.14
CA GLN A 3 2.18 -2.37 18.07
C GLN A 3 1.20 -1.37 17.44
N LEU A 4 0.00 -1.82 17.11
CA LEU A 4 -1.05 -0.96 16.60
C LEU A 4 -1.46 0.08 17.67
N PRO A 5 -1.85 1.28 17.24
CA PRO A 5 -2.44 2.31 18.10
C PRO A 5 -3.70 1.82 18.79
N LYS A 6 -4.18 2.56 19.80
CA LYS A 6 -5.39 2.20 20.55
C LYS A 6 -6.61 2.04 19.63
N SER A 7 -6.70 2.87 18.59
CA SER A 7 -7.74 2.80 17.57
C SER A 7 -7.81 1.43 16.89
N GLY A 8 -6.71 0.70 16.77
CA GLY A 8 -6.66 -0.55 16.01
C GLY A 8 -6.83 -0.34 14.50
N THR A 9 -6.65 0.89 14.02
CA THR A 9 -6.84 1.23 12.61
C THR A 9 -5.51 1.17 11.86
N LEU A 10 -5.52 0.61 10.65
CA LEU A 10 -4.40 0.65 9.70
C LEU A 10 -4.89 1.13 8.35
N VAL A 11 -4.13 2.02 7.71
CA VAL A 11 -4.31 2.41 6.31
C VAL A 11 -3.08 1.98 5.53
N ILE A 12 -3.27 1.44 4.32
CA ILE A 12 -2.16 1.09 3.43
C ILE A 12 -2.17 2.07 2.27
N PHE A 13 -1.13 2.88 2.17
CA PHE A 13 -0.91 3.77 1.02
C PHE A 13 0.00 3.06 0.02
N SER A 14 -0.47 2.87 -1.21
CA SER A 14 0.32 2.46 -2.38
C SER A 14 -0.05 3.36 -3.56
N ASP A 15 0.76 3.32 -4.62
CA ASP A 15 0.43 3.96 -5.90
C ASP A 15 0.02 5.42 -5.66
N VAL A 16 0.80 6.11 -4.81
CA VAL A 16 0.55 7.51 -4.46
C VAL A 16 0.97 8.40 -5.62
N HIS A 17 2.06 8.05 -6.31
CA HIS A 17 2.59 8.78 -7.47
C HIS A 17 2.84 10.27 -7.21
N VAL A 18 3.41 10.64 -6.06
CA VAL A 18 3.82 12.04 -5.83
C VAL A 18 4.71 12.51 -6.97
N GLY A 19 4.32 13.62 -7.59
CA GLY A 19 5.00 14.24 -8.73
C GLY A 19 4.45 13.88 -10.10
N ALA A 20 3.53 12.92 -10.22
CA ALA A 20 2.79 12.74 -11.47
C ALA A 20 1.85 13.93 -11.71
N GLU A 21 1.61 14.29 -12.97
CA GLU A 21 0.68 15.36 -13.36
C GLU A 21 -0.74 15.12 -12.82
N HIS A 22 -1.18 13.85 -12.83
CA HIS A 22 -2.51 13.45 -12.35
C HIS A 22 -2.52 12.98 -10.88
N HIS A 23 -1.48 13.26 -10.09
CA HIS A 23 -1.50 12.96 -8.66
C HIS A 23 -2.59 13.77 -7.95
N ASP A 24 -3.56 13.10 -7.33
CA ASP A 24 -4.60 13.75 -6.53
C ASP A 24 -4.07 14.08 -5.13
N GLU A 25 -3.26 15.14 -5.06
CA GLU A 25 -2.63 15.61 -3.83
C GLU A 25 -3.67 15.94 -2.76
N ARG A 26 -4.83 16.47 -3.15
CA ARG A 26 -5.89 16.85 -2.22
C ARG A 26 -6.45 15.63 -1.50
N ARG A 27 -6.79 14.57 -2.24
CA ARG A 27 -7.31 13.33 -1.63
C ARG A 27 -6.26 12.60 -0.80
N PHE A 28 -4.99 12.68 -1.19
CA PHE A 28 -3.91 12.15 -0.37
C PHE A 28 -3.76 12.91 0.95
N ASP A 29 -3.83 14.25 0.93
CA ASP A 29 -3.79 15.07 2.14
C ASP A 29 -5.01 14.84 3.05
N GLU A 30 -6.21 14.65 2.47
CA GLU A 30 -7.42 14.25 3.21
C GLU A 30 -7.22 12.89 3.91
N ALA A 31 -6.62 11.91 3.23
CA ALA A 31 -6.33 10.60 3.82
C ALA A 31 -5.26 10.65 4.92
N LEU A 32 -4.24 11.50 4.77
CA LEU A 32 -3.25 11.75 5.81
C LEU A 32 -3.88 12.45 7.03
N ALA A 33 -4.83 13.36 6.82
CA ALA A 33 -5.59 14.00 7.89
C ALA A 33 -6.43 12.96 8.65
N PHE A 34 -7.16 12.11 7.94
CA PHE A 34 -7.90 10.98 8.53
C PHE A 34 -6.98 10.11 9.39
N CYS A 35 -5.80 9.72 8.89
CA CYS A 35 -4.86 8.91 9.67
C CYS A 35 -4.41 9.60 10.96
N LYS A 36 -4.27 10.94 10.93
CA LYS A 36 -3.89 11.70 12.13
C LYS A 36 -5.01 11.71 13.16
N GLU A 37 -6.23 11.98 12.71
CA GLU A 37 -7.45 12.13 13.52
C GLU A 37 -7.92 10.80 14.12
N ALA A 38 -7.95 9.74 13.31
CA ALA A 38 -8.31 8.38 13.74
C ALA A 38 -7.19 7.67 14.53
N ASP A 39 -6.05 8.35 14.77
CA ASP A 39 -4.84 7.75 15.34
C ASP A 39 -4.45 6.45 14.61
N ALA A 40 -4.52 6.42 13.28
CA ALA A 40 -4.28 5.21 12.50
C ALA A 40 -2.77 4.92 12.35
N ALA A 41 -2.43 3.63 12.28
CA ALA A 41 -1.16 3.19 11.73
C ALA A 41 -1.20 3.28 10.20
N VAL A 42 -0.03 3.40 9.58
CA VAL A 42 0.14 3.51 8.13
C VAL A 42 1.19 2.51 7.64
N PHE A 43 0.89 1.81 6.56
CA PHE A 43 1.87 1.03 5.81
C PHE A 43 2.09 1.67 4.44
N LEU A 44 3.34 1.80 4.00
CA LEU A 44 3.70 2.39 2.72
C LEU A 44 4.10 1.27 1.74
N ASN A 45 3.25 1.00 0.74
CA ASN A 45 3.35 -0.19 -0.11
C ASN A 45 3.71 0.14 -1.56
N GLY A 46 4.85 0.78 -1.81
CA GLY A 46 5.37 1.00 -3.18
C GLY A 46 4.63 2.04 -4.03
N ASP A 47 5.29 2.48 -5.10
CA ASP A 47 4.84 3.52 -6.02
C ASP A 47 4.39 4.80 -5.28
N LEU A 48 5.17 5.18 -4.26
CA LEU A 48 4.97 6.34 -3.40
C LEU A 48 5.27 7.66 -4.13
N ILE A 49 6.12 7.58 -5.14
CA ILE A 49 6.57 8.69 -5.98
C ILE A 49 6.52 8.24 -7.45
N GLU A 50 6.33 9.17 -8.38
CA GLU A 50 6.24 8.82 -9.80
C GLU A 50 7.59 8.31 -10.35
N ASN A 51 8.70 8.95 -9.98
CA ASN A 51 10.04 8.55 -10.38
C ASN A 51 10.20 8.20 -11.87
N ALA A 52 9.64 9.02 -12.76
CA ALA A 52 9.98 9.01 -14.18
C ALA A 52 11.44 9.45 -14.35
N ILE A 53 12.20 8.65 -15.11
CA ILE A 53 13.62 8.84 -15.38
C ILE A 53 13.89 8.62 -16.88
N ILE A 54 15.04 9.08 -17.37
CA ILE A 54 15.48 8.90 -18.77
C ILE A 54 15.96 7.45 -18.98
N SER A 55 15.07 6.48 -18.82
CA SER A 55 15.28 5.06 -19.12
C SER A 55 13.94 4.36 -19.44
N GLY A 56 14.01 3.21 -20.09
CA GLY A 56 12.85 2.38 -20.41
C GLY A 56 12.34 2.61 -21.83
N LYS A 57 11.07 2.22 -22.06
CA LYS A 57 10.49 2.17 -23.41
C LYS A 57 10.07 3.53 -23.96
N ALA A 58 9.61 4.45 -23.11
CA ALA A 58 9.09 5.76 -23.52
C ALA A 58 9.46 6.86 -22.51
N PRO A 59 10.77 7.09 -22.23
CA PRO A 59 11.19 8.03 -21.19
C PRO A 59 10.74 9.48 -21.46
N GLY A 60 10.58 9.88 -22.72
CA GLY A 60 10.13 11.23 -23.08
C GLY A 60 8.72 11.53 -22.56
N GLU A 61 7.75 10.67 -22.87
CA GLU A 61 6.36 10.79 -22.42
C GLU A 61 6.27 10.78 -20.90
N MET A 62 6.93 9.82 -20.25
CA MET A 62 6.92 9.71 -18.79
C MET A 62 7.48 10.95 -18.08
N ILE A 63 8.46 11.63 -18.68
CA ILE A 63 9.05 12.85 -18.11
C ILE A 63 8.12 14.04 -18.29
N LEU A 64 7.38 14.11 -19.40
CA LEU A 64 6.40 15.17 -19.64
C LEU A 64 5.21 15.08 -18.67
N GLU A 65 4.81 13.86 -18.30
CA GLU A 65 3.72 13.58 -17.34
C GLU A 65 4.14 13.72 -15.87
N GLN A 66 5.33 14.25 -15.59
CA GLN A 66 5.87 14.42 -14.24
C GLN A 66 6.24 15.89 -13.97
N THR A 67 5.73 16.44 -12.86
CA THR A 67 5.84 17.87 -12.51
C THR A 67 7.03 18.21 -11.61
N LEU A 68 7.64 17.19 -10.98
CA LEU A 68 8.74 17.34 -10.03
C LEU A 68 9.86 16.36 -10.35
N THR A 69 11.11 16.73 -10.05
CA THR A 69 12.22 15.77 -10.15
C THR A 69 12.06 14.65 -9.10
N PRO A 70 12.61 13.44 -9.34
CA PRO A 70 12.52 12.35 -8.36
C PRO A 70 13.00 12.73 -6.94
N THR A 71 14.04 13.55 -6.84
CA THR A 71 14.54 14.05 -5.54
C THR A 71 13.53 14.96 -4.84
N GLU A 72 12.83 15.82 -5.58
CA GLU A 72 11.79 16.70 -5.02
C GLU A 72 10.57 15.90 -4.58
N GLN A 73 10.19 14.86 -5.32
CA GLN A 73 9.11 13.95 -4.94
C GLN A 73 9.40 13.25 -3.62
N VAL A 74 10.60 12.68 -3.47
CA VAL A 74 11.05 12.06 -2.21
C VAL A 74 10.95 13.07 -1.07
N ARG A 75 11.39 14.32 -1.29
CA ARG A 75 11.34 15.38 -0.28
C ARG A 75 9.91 15.75 0.11
N GLN A 76 9.02 15.94 -0.87
CA GLN A 76 7.62 16.28 -0.62
C GLN A 76 6.90 15.14 0.11
N PHE A 77 7.05 13.90 -0.39
CA PHE A 77 6.47 12.71 0.23
C PHE A 77 6.94 12.56 1.69
N CYS A 78 8.25 12.62 1.93
CA CYS A 78 8.80 12.54 3.29
C CYS A 78 8.29 13.67 4.20
N SER A 79 8.17 14.90 3.68
CA SER A 79 7.65 16.04 4.43
C SER A 79 6.22 15.79 4.92
N LYS A 80 5.34 15.31 4.03
CA LYS A 80 3.94 14.98 4.35
C LYS A 80 3.82 13.87 5.40
N LEU A 81 4.68 12.84 5.33
CA LEU A 81 4.65 11.68 6.22
C LEU A 81 5.38 11.88 7.56
N LYS A 82 6.29 12.87 7.66
CA LYS A 82 7.09 13.15 8.85
C LYS A 82 6.27 13.27 10.15
N PRO A 83 5.08 13.91 10.19
CA PRO A 83 4.27 13.97 11.40
C PRO A 83 3.78 12.60 11.89
N LEU A 84 3.44 11.69 10.98
CA LEU A 84 3.03 10.33 11.32
C LEU A 84 4.24 9.48 11.75
N ALA A 85 5.38 9.63 11.07
CA ALA A 85 6.63 8.97 11.44
C ALA A 85 7.07 9.34 12.87
N LYS A 86 7.06 10.64 13.22
CA LYS A 86 7.41 11.13 14.57
C LYS A 86 6.51 10.57 15.67
N ARG A 87 5.26 10.21 15.36
CA ARG A 87 4.32 9.56 16.27
C ARG A 87 4.51 8.03 16.35
N GLY A 88 5.49 7.48 15.62
CA GLY A 88 5.68 6.04 15.48
C GLY A 88 4.48 5.37 14.83
N ARG A 89 3.82 6.03 13.86
CA ARG A 89 2.61 5.52 13.20
C ARG A 89 2.87 4.76 11.90
N ILE A 90 4.10 4.77 11.39
CA ILE A 90 4.42 4.08 10.14
C ILE A 90 4.99 2.70 10.45
N VAL A 91 4.33 1.66 9.94
CA VAL A 91 4.67 0.25 10.16
C VAL A 91 5.94 -0.14 9.41
N GLY A 92 6.06 0.33 8.17
CA GLY A 92 7.18 0.06 7.29
C GLY A 92 6.91 0.49 5.85
N VAL A 93 7.94 0.33 5.03
CA VAL A 93 7.96 0.71 3.61
C VAL A 93 8.32 -0.50 2.76
N THR A 94 7.59 -0.74 1.66
CA THR A 94 7.99 -1.63 0.57
C THR A 94 8.19 -0.83 -0.71
N ARG A 95 8.87 -1.45 -1.68
CA ARG A 95 9.22 -0.84 -2.96
C ARG A 95 8.24 -1.25 -4.05
N GLY A 96 7.85 -0.29 -4.88
CA GLY A 96 7.07 -0.52 -6.08
C GLY A 96 7.92 -0.59 -7.36
N ASN A 97 7.25 -0.63 -8.51
CA ASN A 97 7.92 -0.65 -9.81
C ASN A 97 8.45 0.73 -10.22
N HIS A 98 7.83 1.82 -9.78
CA HIS A 98 8.26 3.18 -10.07
C HIS A 98 9.62 3.46 -9.42
N GLU A 99 9.79 3.20 -8.13
CA GLU A 99 11.09 3.39 -7.46
C GLU A 99 12.13 2.36 -7.91
N SER A 100 11.69 1.19 -8.40
CA SER A 100 12.59 0.18 -8.97
C SER A 100 13.29 0.66 -10.25
N ARG A 101 12.79 1.70 -10.95
CA ARG A 101 13.45 2.28 -12.14
C ARG A 101 14.85 2.75 -11.79
N SER A 102 14.99 3.62 -10.77
CA SER A 102 16.29 4.16 -10.32
C SER A 102 17.21 3.08 -9.77
N ARG A 103 16.63 2.03 -9.15
CA ARG A 103 17.41 0.90 -8.67
C ARG A 103 18.06 0.10 -9.81
N ARG A 104 17.36 -0.05 -10.94
CA ARG A 104 17.88 -0.77 -12.11
C ARG A 104 18.98 0.02 -12.80
N GLU A 105 18.76 1.32 -12.98
CA GLU A 105 19.66 2.16 -13.79
C GLU A 105 20.86 2.69 -13.01
N ALA A 106 20.68 2.97 -11.71
CA ALA A 106 21.67 3.68 -10.91
C ALA A 106 22.01 2.98 -9.59
N MET A 107 21.47 1.78 -9.34
CA MET A 107 21.61 1.06 -8.06
C MET A 107 21.11 1.88 -6.85
N LEU A 108 20.21 2.83 -7.07
CA LEU A 108 19.63 3.68 -6.04
C LEU A 108 18.23 3.21 -5.66
N ASP A 109 18.05 2.83 -4.39
CA ASP A 109 16.76 2.43 -3.85
C ASP A 109 16.09 3.60 -3.13
N LEU A 110 15.17 4.28 -3.82
CA LEU A 110 14.50 5.46 -3.28
C LEU A 110 13.59 5.13 -2.08
N CYS A 111 12.99 3.93 -2.02
CA CYS A 111 12.20 3.51 -0.87
C CYS A 111 13.06 3.26 0.37
N GLU A 112 14.29 2.75 0.20
CA GLU A 112 15.25 2.65 1.29
C GLU A 112 15.63 4.03 1.83
N LEU A 113 15.86 5.01 0.94
CA LEU A 113 16.14 6.39 1.33
C LEU A 113 14.95 7.06 2.03
N ILE A 114 13.72 6.83 1.54
CA ILE A 114 12.49 7.29 2.20
C ILE A 114 12.39 6.69 3.60
N ALA A 115 12.59 5.37 3.73
CA ALA A 115 12.53 4.68 5.01
C ALA A 115 13.60 5.18 5.99
N LEU A 116 14.83 5.39 5.51
CA LEU A 116 15.93 5.99 6.28
C LEU A 116 15.59 7.39 6.76
N HIS A 117 15.05 8.24 5.88
CA HIS A 117 14.69 9.63 6.20
C HIS A 117 13.55 9.71 7.22
N LEU A 118 12.56 8.83 7.10
CA LEU A 118 11.43 8.74 8.03
C LEU A 118 11.78 7.95 9.31
N GLN A 119 12.95 7.31 9.37
CA GLN A 119 13.39 6.43 10.47
C GLN A 119 12.42 5.27 10.73
N VAL A 120 11.98 4.61 9.66
CA VAL A 120 11.02 3.50 9.70
C VAL A 120 11.60 2.25 9.04
N PRO A 121 11.07 1.05 9.32
CA PRO A 121 11.57 -0.18 8.71
C PRO A 121 11.41 -0.20 7.18
N TYR A 122 12.48 -0.57 6.47
CA TYR A 122 12.41 -0.91 5.04
C TYR A 122 12.27 -2.42 4.84
N LEU A 123 11.17 -2.83 4.23
CA LEU A 123 10.78 -4.23 4.03
C LEU A 123 11.04 -4.72 2.60
N ARG A 124 11.83 -3.97 1.82
CA ARG A 124 12.21 -4.33 0.44
C ARG A 124 10.98 -4.60 -0.43
N ILE A 125 10.81 -5.82 -0.92
CA ILE A 125 9.71 -6.21 -1.81
C ILE A 125 8.43 -6.63 -1.05
N GLY A 126 8.44 -6.58 0.28
CA GLY A 126 7.34 -7.03 1.11
C GLY A 126 7.56 -8.39 1.77
N GLY A 127 6.49 -8.95 2.33
CA GLY A 127 6.53 -10.17 3.13
C GLY A 127 5.51 -10.20 4.25
N TYR A 128 5.78 -11.05 5.25
CA TYR A 128 4.97 -11.10 6.45
C TYR A 128 5.16 -9.87 7.33
N VAL A 129 4.06 -9.28 7.76
CA VAL A 129 4.01 -8.17 8.71
C VAL A 129 3.16 -8.60 9.90
N ARG A 130 3.72 -8.53 11.11
CA ARG A 130 3.00 -8.88 12.34
C ARG A 130 2.55 -7.64 13.08
N LEU A 131 1.25 -7.53 13.30
CA LEU A 131 0.56 -6.40 13.92
C LEU A 131 -0.07 -6.86 15.23
N LYS A 132 0.24 -6.21 16.35
CA LYS A 132 -0.36 -6.51 17.65
C LYS A 132 -1.36 -5.44 18.04
N HIS A 133 -2.58 -5.84 18.42
CA HIS A 133 -3.60 -4.94 18.99
C HIS A 133 -4.23 -5.61 20.21
N GLY A 134 -4.13 -4.98 21.38
CA GLY A 134 -4.52 -5.61 22.64
C GLY A 134 -3.84 -6.97 22.86
N ALA A 135 -4.65 -8.02 23.00
CA ALA A 135 -4.22 -9.40 23.19
C ALA A 135 -4.01 -10.17 21.87
N GLN A 136 -4.37 -9.58 20.74
CA GLN A 136 -4.40 -10.25 19.44
C GLN A 136 -3.17 -9.92 18.60
N VAL A 137 -2.74 -10.89 17.78
CA VAL A 137 -1.67 -10.71 16.80
C VAL A 137 -2.17 -11.12 15.43
N TYR A 138 -2.19 -10.15 14.53
CA TYR A 138 -2.58 -10.32 13.14
C TYR A 138 -1.36 -10.38 12.24
N THR A 139 -1.46 -11.17 11.19
CA THR A 139 -0.39 -11.38 10.21
C THR A 139 -0.86 -10.93 8.83
N GLY A 140 -0.19 -9.95 8.24
CA GLY A 140 -0.42 -9.51 6.87
C GLY A 140 0.64 -10.07 5.93
N GLY A 141 0.25 -10.47 4.72
CA GLY A 141 1.16 -10.71 3.60
C GLY A 141 1.08 -9.55 2.62
N ILE A 142 2.05 -8.65 2.63
CA ILE A 142 2.00 -7.40 1.85
C ILE A 142 3.10 -7.39 0.80
N GLN A 143 2.75 -7.09 -0.45
CA GLN A 143 3.68 -6.84 -1.55
C GLN A 143 3.11 -5.73 -2.44
N HIS A 144 3.94 -5.04 -3.22
CA HIS A 144 3.39 -4.07 -4.19
C HIS A 144 2.62 -4.76 -5.31
N GLY A 145 3.19 -5.84 -5.84
CA GLY A 145 2.69 -6.53 -7.03
C GLY A 145 3.46 -6.12 -8.29
N LYS A 146 3.12 -6.75 -9.40
CA LYS A 146 3.69 -6.46 -10.73
C LYS A 146 2.80 -6.90 -11.90
N SER A 147 1.61 -7.43 -11.63
CA SER A 147 0.75 -8.03 -12.64
C SER A 147 -0.18 -6.99 -13.28
N GLY A 148 -0.10 -6.83 -14.61
CA GLY A 148 -1.08 -6.09 -15.40
C GLY A 148 -2.32 -6.91 -15.81
N ALA A 149 -2.72 -7.90 -15.01
CA ALA A 149 -3.84 -8.76 -15.36
C ALA A 149 -5.18 -8.07 -15.07
N GLN A 150 -6.15 -8.17 -15.99
CA GLN A 150 -7.49 -7.59 -15.79
C GLN A 150 -8.21 -8.17 -14.57
N ASN A 151 -8.00 -9.45 -14.27
CA ASN A 151 -8.51 -10.04 -13.04
C ASN A 151 -7.66 -9.57 -11.84
N ILE A 152 -8.16 -8.55 -11.16
CA ILE A 152 -7.52 -7.95 -9.98
C ILE A 152 -7.27 -8.94 -8.84
N TRP A 153 -7.94 -10.10 -8.81
CA TRP A 153 -7.81 -11.06 -7.72
C TRP A 153 -6.71 -12.10 -7.92
N LEU A 154 -6.30 -12.36 -9.16
CA LEU A 154 -5.41 -13.49 -9.48
C LEU A 154 -4.04 -13.40 -8.76
N GLU A 155 -3.49 -12.20 -8.65
CA GLU A 155 -2.22 -11.98 -7.92
C GLU A 155 -2.40 -12.14 -6.41
N LEU A 156 -3.54 -11.71 -5.86
CA LEU A 156 -3.88 -11.87 -4.44
C LEU A 156 -4.12 -13.35 -4.09
N ASP A 157 -4.67 -14.14 -5.01
CA ASP A 157 -4.78 -15.60 -4.85
C ASP A 157 -3.40 -16.26 -4.77
N LYS A 158 -2.45 -15.85 -5.61
CA LYS A 158 -1.06 -16.33 -5.55
C LYS A 158 -0.39 -15.88 -4.26
N LEU A 159 -0.57 -14.62 -3.88
CA LEU A 159 -0.01 -14.02 -2.67
C LEU A 159 -0.49 -14.77 -1.41
N MET A 160 -1.78 -15.07 -1.35
CA MET A 160 -2.39 -15.79 -0.23
C MET A 160 -1.92 -17.25 -0.12
N ARG A 161 -1.62 -17.89 -1.24
CA ARG A 161 -1.03 -19.24 -1.27
C ARG A 161 0.40 -19.27 -0.75
N ILE A 162 1.22 -18.27 -1.09
CA ILE A 162 2.62 -18.21 -0.62
C ILE A 162 2.73 -17.70 0.82
N TYR A 163 1.70 -17.00 1.31
CA TYR A 163 1.59 -16.53 2.69
C TYR A 163 0.43 -17.22 3.43
N PRO A 164 0.46 -18.54 3.65
CA PRO A 164 -0.67 -19.29 4.22
C PRO A 164 -1.08 -18.81 5.61
N GLU A 165 -0.12 -18.36 6.43
CA GLU A 165 -0.37 -17.85 7.80
C GLU A 165 -0.95 -16.43 7.88
N ALA A 166 -1.16 -15.74 6.75
CA ALA A 166 -1.59 -14.35 6.78
C ALA A 166 -3.11 -14.23 6.96
N ASP A 167 -3.59 -13.49 7.96
CA ASP A 167 -5.00 -13.14 8.10
C ASP A 167 -5.50 -12.26 6.93
N PHE A 168 -4.60 -11.48 6.31
CA PHE A 168 -4.91 -10.73 5.10
C PHE A 168 -3.72 -10.68 4.16
N VAL A 169 -3.99 -10.49 2.87
CA VAL A 169 -2.96 -10.10 1.90
C VAL A 169 -3.36 -8.82 1.18
N ALA A 170 -2.37 -7.97 0.91
CA ALA A 170 -2.59 -6.67 0.29
C ALA A 170 -1.59 -6.41 -0.85
N SER A 171 -2.08 -5.87 -1.97
CA SER A 171 -1.26 -5.52 -3.13
C SER A 171 -1.77 -4.27 -3.85
N GLY A 172 -0.85 -3.42 -4.28
CA GLY A 172 -1.10 -2.23 -5.11
C GLY A 172 -0.95 -2.54 -6.60
N HIS A 173 -0.26 -1.65 -7.32
CA HIS A 173 0.20 -1.73 -8.71
C HIS A 173 -0.90 -1.62 -9.77
N ASN A 174 -2.07 -2.23 -9.54
CA ASN A 174 -3.17 -2.23 -10.50
C ASN A 174 -4.17 -1.08 -10.29
N HIS A 175 -3.92 -0.23 -9.29
CA HIS A 175 -4.70 0.95 -8.93
C HIS A 175 -6.15 0.67 -8.50
N ALA A 176 -6.55 -0.61 -8.40
CA ALA A 176 -7.88 -0.97 -7.97
C ALA A 176 -8.02 -0.77 -6.45
N LEU A 177 -9.16 -0.24 -6.02
CA LEU A 177 -9.52 -0.19 -4.60
C LEU A 177 -10.64 -1.20 -4.35
N ALA A 178 -10.29 -2.35 -3.78
CA ALA A 178 -11.24 -3.44 -3.60
C ALA A 178 -10.82 -4.39 -2.47
N ALA A 179 -11.79 -5.01 -1.81
CA ALA A 179 -11.54 -6.04 -0.81
C ALA A 179 -12.55 -7.18 -0.95
N ARG A 180 -12.13 -8.41 -0.65
CA ARG A 180 -13.04 -9.56 -0.49
C ARG A 180 -12.62 -10.46 0.65
N GLU A 181 -13.61 -11.05 1.30
CA GLU A 181 -13.40 -12.15 2.24
C GLU A 181 -13.18 -13.45 1.48
N VAL A 182 -12.27 -14.27 1.99
CA VAL A 182 -12.06 -15.64 1.53
C VAL A 182 -11.92 -16.55 2.74
N PHE A 183 -12.27 -17.82 2.57
CA PHE A 183 -12.31 -18.78 3.65
C PHE A 183 -11.35 -19.93 3.36
N GLN A 184 -10.63 -20.37 4.38
CA GLN A 184 -9.68 -21.46 4.31
C GLN A 184 -9.87 -22.41 5.49
N LEU A 185 -9.67 -23.70 5.28
CA LEU A 185 -9.60 -24.69 6.34
C LEU A 185 -8.21 -24.66 7.01
N ARG A 186 -8.20 -24.64 8.35
CA ARG A 186 -6.99 -24.74 9.18
C ARG A 186 -7.21 -25.73 10.31
N ILE A 187 -6.14 -26.21 10.92
CA ILE A 187 -6.21 -27.01 12.14
C ILE A 187 -6.18 -26.07 13.36
N GLY A 188 -7.21 -26.16 14.20
CA GLY A 188 -7.32 -25.42 15.45
C GLY A 188 -6.37 -25.96 16.53
N PRO A 189 -6.20 -25.22 17.65
CA PRO A 189 -5.35 -25.66 18.76
C PRO A 189 -5.79 -26.99 19.41
N ASP A 190 -7.06 -27.33 19.28
CA ASP A 190 -7.69 -28.58 19.72
C ASP A 190 -7.54 -29.73 18.71
N GLY A 191 -6.85 -29.50 17.59
CA GLY A 191 -6.64 -30.47 16.52
C GLY A 191 -7.83 -30.62 15.57
N THR A 192 -8.90 -29.83 15.73
CA THR A 192 -10.08 -29.89 14.85
C THR A 192 -9.92 -29.02 13.61
N GLU A 193 -10.56 -29.40 12.51
CA GLU A 193 -10.62 -28.54 11.33
C GLU A 193 -11.56 -27.36 11.59
N GLN A 194 -11.07 -26.14 11.33
CA GLN A 194 -11.78 -24.90 11.53
C GLN A 194 -11.72 -24.05 10.27
N VAL A 195 -12.83 -23.38 9.97
CA VAL A 195 -12.88 -22.37 8.91
C VAL A 195 -12.26 -21.09 9.45
N SER A 196 -11.21 -20.62 8.78
CA SER A 196 -10.56 -19.34 9.02
C SER A 196 -10.93 -18.36 7.91
N ARG A 197 -11.42 -17.19 8.32
CA ARG A 197 -11.67 -16.06 7.43
C ARG A 197 -10.39 -15.28 7.21
N ARG A 198 -10.13 -14.92 5.96
CA ARG A 198 -8.99 -14.12 5.51
C ARG A 198 -9.46 -13.02 4.57
N TRP A 199 -8.63 -12.00 4.39
CA TRP A 199 -8.92 -10.87 3.49
C TRP A 199 -7.95 -10.79 2.32
N GLN A 200 -8.47 -10.50 1.13
CA GLN A 200 -7.68 -10.11 -0.04
C GLN A 200 -8.00 -8.67 -0.37
N VAL A 201 -6.96 -7.83 -0.47
CA VAL A 201 -7.13 -6.37 -0.56
C VAL A 201 -6.28 -5.79 -1.69
N ARG A 202 -6.91 -5.01 -2.57
CA ARG A 202 -6.24 -4.08 -3.47
C ARG A 202 -6.21 -2.70 -2.83
N THR A 203 -5.03 -2.09 -2.81
CA THR A 203 -4.72 -0.95 -1.93
C THR A 203 -5.09 0.42 -2.53
N GLY A 204 -5.66 0.46 -3.73
CA GLY A 204 -6.07 1.70 -4.38
C GLY A 204 -4.91 2.44 -5.03
N THR A 205 -5.07 3.75 -5.17
CA THR A 205 -4.12 4.68 -5.78
C THR A 205 -4.45 6.11 -5.38
N TYR A 206 -3.50 7.04 -5.49
CA TYR A 206 -3.73 8.48 -5.53
C TYR A 206 -3.43 9.10 -6.89
N LEU A 207 -3.42 8.29 -7.95
CA LEU A 207 -3.34 8.75 -9.32
C LEU A 207 -4.75 8.84 -9.91
N GLY A 208 -5.13 10.03 -10.38
CA GLY A 208 -6.37 10.26 -11.11
C GLY A 208 -6.38 9.59 -12.49
N TYR A 209 -7.45 9.82 -13.25
CA TYR A 209 -7.59 9.24 -14.60
C TYR A 209 -6.65 9.94 -15.60
N ALA A 210 -5.50 9.32 -15.83
CA ALA A 210 -4.43 9.81 -16.69
C ALA A 210 -4.55 9.36 -18.15
N ASP A 211 -3.84 10.04 -19.06
CA ASP A 211 -3.89 9.76 -20.50
C ASP A 211 -3.41 8.35 -20.85
N TYR A 212 -2.34 7.83 -20.21
CA TYR A 212 -1.91 6.44 -20.44
C TYR A 212 -3.01 5.41 -20.13
N ALA A 213 -3.85 5.67 -19.11
CA ALA A 213 -4.94 4.77 -18.74
C ALA A 213 -6.05 4.80 -19.80
N ARG A 214 -6.31 5.97 -20.36
CA ARG A 214 -7.25 6.16 -21.46
C ARG A 214 -6.76 5.52 -22.75
N GLU A 215 -5.47 5.66 -23.08
CA GLU A 215 -4.85 4.98 -24.23
C GLU A 215 -4.92 3.46 -24.11
N ALA A 216 -4.71 2.93 -22.89
CA ALA A 216 -4.82 1.52 -22.58
C ALA A 216 -6.28 1.02 -22.45
N ALA A 217 -7.28 1.87 -22.69
CA ALA A 217 -8.71 1.58 -22.54
C ALA A 217 -9.08 1.01 -21.16
N LEU A 218 -8.41 1.49 -20.11
CA LEU A 218 -8.72 1.14 -18.72
C LEU A 218 -9.89 2.00 -18.23
N ALA A 219 -10.79 1.40 -17.47
CA ALA A 219 -11.88 2.13 -16.86
C ALA A 219 -11.35 3.04 -15.73
N PRO A 220 -11.92 4.25 -15.54
CA PRO A 220 -11.61 5.06 -14.37
C PRO A 220 -12.00 4.31 -13.09
N GLY A 221 -11.14 4.39 -12.09
CA GLY A 221 -11.33 3.78 -10.77
C GLY A 221 -11.42 4.83 -9.68
N ALA A 222 -11.90 4.42 -8.50
CA ALA A 222 -11.85 5.28 -7.32
C ALA A 222 -10.40 5.47 -6.86
N VAL A 223 -10.07 6.70 -6.54
CA VAL A 223 -8.84 7.13 -5.88
C VAL A 223 -9.02 6.90 -4.38
N GLY A 224 -7.99 6.43 -3.68
CA GLY A 224 -8.01 6.27 -2.23
C GLY A 224 -7.28 5.04 -1.70
N SER A 225 -7.66 4.57 -0.51
CA SER A 225 -6.97 3.50 0.20
C SER A 225 -7.89 2.70 1.13
N PRO A 226 -7.59 1.41 1.39
CA PRO A 226 -8.35 0.60 2.32
C PRO A 226 -8.10 1.01 3.77
N VAL A 227 -9.16 0.97 4.59
CA VAL A 227 -9.12 1.17 6.03
C VAL A 227 -9.37 -0.17 6.71
N PHE A 228 -8.37 -0.67 7.42
CA PHE A 228 -8.46 -1.89 8.21
C PHE A 228 -8.80 -1.54 9.65
N GLN A 229 -9.68 -2.35 10.24
CA GLN A 229 -9.99 -2.28 11.67
C GLN A 229 -9.71 -3.62 12.33
N PHE A 230 -8.86 -3.61 13.35
CA PHE A 230 -8.50 -4.79 14.14
C PHE A 230 -9.17 -4.73 15.52
N ASP A 231 -9.60 -5.89 16.04
CA ASP A 231 -10.23 -6.01 17.35
C ASP A 231 -9.18 -6.36 18.44
N PRO A 232 -9.18 -5.69 19.59
CA PRO A 232 -8.13 -5.89 20.59
C PRO A 232 -8.32 -7.16 21.44
N LYS A 233 -9.50 -7.79 21.40
CA LYS A 233 -9.92 -8.86 22.31
C LYS A 233 -10.17 -10.18 21.57
N THR A 234 -10.75 -10.11 20.39
CA THR A 234 -11.14 -11.24 19.55
C THR A 234 -10.33 -11.23 18.26
N HIS A 235 -9.98 -12.39 17.70
CA HIS A 235 -9.19 -12.47 16.46
C HIS A 235 -10.08 -12.16 15.24
N HIS A 236 -10.54 -10.92 15.15
CA HIS A 236 -11.45 -10.41 14.14
C HIS A 236 -10.90 -9.14 13.50
N MET A 237 -11.09 -8.98 12.18
CA MET A 237 -10.78 -7.74 11.48
C MET A 237 -11.79 -7.48 10.38
N THR A 238 -11.94 -6.21 10.01
CA THR A 238 -12.71 -5.78 8.84
C THR A 238 -11.86 -4.89 7.95
N VAL A 239 -12.22 -4.86 6.66
CA VAL A 239 -11.60 -3.98 5.67
C VAL A 239 -12.70 -3.16 5.00
N ASP A 240 -12.60 -1.85 5.11
CA ASP A 240 -13.47 -0.90 4.40
C ASP A 240 -12.72 -0.26 3.23
N VAL A 241 -13.41 -0.12 2.11
CA VAL A 241 -12.91 0.47 0.87
C VAL A 241 -13.80 1.65 0.42
N ARG A 242 -14.56 2.22 1.35
CA ARG A 242 -15.50 3.32 1.09
C ARG A 242 -15.15 4.61 1.85
N THR A 243 -14.57 4.52 3.04
CA THR A 243 -14.23 5.69 3.88
C THR A 243 -13.23 6.61 3.20
N LEU A 244 -12.18 6.04 2.60
CA LEU A 244 -11.17 6.77 1.84
C LEU A 244 -11.26 6.36 0.37
N ALA A 245 -12.37 6.73 -0.28
CA ALA A 245 -12.63 6.46 -1.69
C ALA A 245 -13.32 7.65 -2.36
N TRP A 246 -12.77 8.09 -3.49
CA TRP A 246 -13.28 9.23 -4.26
C TRP A 246 -13.29 8.90 -5.75
N LEU A 247 -14.36 9.27 -6.45
CA LEU A 247 -14.48 9.19 -7.90
C LEU A 247 -14.17 10.54 -8.54
#